data_AF-A0A249MZI6-F1
#
_entry.id   AF-A0A249MZI6-F1
#
_cell.length_a   1.000
_cell.length_b   1.000
_cell.length_c   1.000
_cell.angle_alpha   90.00
_cell.angle_beta   90.00
_cell.angle_gamma   90.00
#
_symmetry.space_group_name_H-M   'P 1'
#
loop_
_entity.id
_entity.type
_entity.pdbx_description
1 polymer ?
#
loop_
_entity_poly.entity_id
_entity_poly.type
_entity_poly.pdbx_seq_one_letter_code
_entity_poly.pdbx_strand_id
1 'polypeptide(L)'
;MALIVKGGAVCQSPPRRRRPFRIVQKGYPDIWAADWADASRLYCDRRDMNGLGASMFPEATLLLEHMPVGRISYNGRIWLPGEWRPDDRPLYDNQIASGT
;
A
#
# COMPACT_ATOMS: atom_id res chain seq x y z
N MET A 1 36.67 24.15 35.62
CA MET A 1 36.96 23.74 34.23
C MET A 1 36.17 22.48 33.91
N ALA A 2 35.62 22.44 32.69
CA ALA A 2 34.99 21.33 31.96
C ALA A 2 33.68 20.69 32.47
N LEU A 3 32.65 20.92 31.66
CA LEU A 3 31.34 20.25 31.49
C LEU A 3 31.49 18.81 30.98
N ILE A 4 30.52 17.91 31.23
CA ILE A 4 29.85 17.03 30.24
C ILE A 4 28.54 16.50 30.84
N VAL A 5 27.44 16.69 30.11
CA VAL A 5 26.11 16.07 30.33
C VAL A 5 25.89 15.01 29.26
N LYS A 6 25.46 13.80 29.65
CA LYS A 6 24.70 12.84 28.80
C LYS A 6 23.86 11.99 29.76
N GLY A 7 22.54 11.91 29.70
CA GLY A 7 21.63 11.94 28.56
C GLY A 7 20.82 10.64 28.66
N GLY A 8 19.63 10.72 29.27
CA GLY A 8 18.77 9.58 29.55
C GLY A 8 18.33 8.87 28.26
N ALA A 9 18.36 7.54 28.31
CA ALA A 9 17.86 6.71 27.22
C ALA A 9 16.32 6.78 27.19
N VAL A 10 15.79 7.51 26.20
CA VAL A 10 14.41 7.35 25.78
C VAL A 10 14.33 6.07 24.95
N CYS A 11 13.50 5.12 25.37
CA CYS A 11 13.14 3.95 24.58
C CYS A 11 12.38 4.44 23.33
N GLN A 12 13.09 4.67 22.24
CA GLN A 12 12.49 5.10 20.98
C GLN A 12 11.88 3.90 20.26
N SER A 13 10.55 3.86 20.13
CA SER A 13 9.87 3.00 19.16
C SER A 13 10.41 3.29 17.75
N PRO A 14 10.62 2.27 16.88
CA PRO A 14 11.16 2.51 15.55
C PRO A 14 10.24 3.44 14.74
N PRO A 15 10.78 4.32 13.87
CA PRO A 15 9.99 5.29 13.15
C PRO A 15 9.00 4.58 12.21
N ARG A 16 7.74 5.04 12.19
CA ARG A 16 6.66 4.66 11.26
C ARG A 16 6.97 4.93 9.77
N ARG A 17 8.24 5.05 9.38
CA ARG A 17 8.73 5.49 8.05
C ARG A 17 9.19 4.34 7.12
N ARG A 18 8.73 3.10 7.32
CA ARG A 18 9.01 2.00 6.37
C ARG A 18 7.83 1.64 5.46
N ARG A 19 6.64 2.19 5.72
CA ARG A 19 5.41 1.90 4.98
C ARG A 19 4.67 3.18 4.63
N PRO A 20 5.13 3.91 3.59
CA PRO A 20 4.61 5.22 3.27
C PRO A 20 3.22 5.15 2.59
N PHE A 21 2.87 4.00 2.02
CA PHE A 21 1.61 3.83 1.32
C PHE A 21 0.50 3.40 2.27
N ARG A 22 -0.67 4.03 2.11
CA ARG A 22 -1.91 3.68 2.81
C ARG A 22 -2.96 3.19 1.82
N ILE A 23 -3.38 1.94 1.96
CA ILE A 23 -4.48 1.34 1.21
C ILE A 23 -5.78 1.68 1.94
N VAL A 24 -6.64 2.46 1.30
CA VAL A 24 -7.97 2.83 1.79
C VAL A 24 -9.02 2.09 0.97
N GLN A 25 -9.95 1.43 1.66
CA GLN A 25 -10.95 0.59 1.02
C GLN A 25 -12.26 0.66 1.80
N LYS A 26 -13.36 0.98 1.11
CA LYS A 26 -14.67 1.12 1.75
C LYS A 26 -15.08 -0.19 2.42
N GLY A 27 -15.43 -0.13 3.70
CA GLY A 27 -15.86 -1.29 4.48
C GLY A 27 -14.71 -2.10 5.11
N TYR A 28 -13.46 -1.67 4.96
CA TYR A 28 -12.30 -2.36 5.52
C TYR A 28 -11.38 -1.40 6.28
N PRO A 29 -10.64 -1.88 7.29
CA PRO A 29 -9.58 -1.10 7.92
C PRO A 29 -8.49 -0.71 6.91
N ASP A 30 -7.85 0.44 7.13
CA ASP A 30 -6.70 0.86 6.31
C ASP A 30 -5.51 -0.11 6.51
N ILE A 31 -4.76 -0.37 5.43
CA ILE A 31 -3.49 -1.14 5.48
C ILE A 31 -2.33 -0.24 5.10
N TRP A 32 -1.21 -0.36 5.82
CA TRP A 32 0.04 0.30 5.47
C TRP A 32 0.98 -0.66 4.72
N ALA A 33 1.52 -0.19 3.60
CA ALA A 33 2.39 -0.94 2.69
C ALA A 33 3.74 -0.24 2.47
N ALA A 34 4.80 -1.03 2.32
CA ALA A 34 6.18 -0.56 2.11
C ALA A 34 6.38 0.07 0.73
N ASP A 35 5.84 -0.57 -0.29
CA ASP A 35 6.01 -0.22 -1.69
C ASP A 35 4.80 -0.72 -2.51
N TRP A 36 4.87 -0.56 -3.82
CA TRP A 36 3.83 -1.00 -4.76
C TRP A 36 3.58 -2.52 -4.70
N ALA A 37 4.64 -3.31 -4.53
CA ALA A 37 4.54 -4.77 -4.50
C ALA A 37 3.87 -5.25 -3.20
N ASP A 38 4.30 -4.71 -2.05
CA ASP A 38 3.68 -4.97 -0.75
C ASP A 38 2.21 -4.52 -0.75
N ALA A 39 1.90 -3.38 -1.38
CA ALA A 39 0.53 -2.89 -1.47
C ALA A 39 -0.38 -3.83 -2.28
N SER A 40 0.08 -4.26 -3.45
CA SER A 40 -0.63 -5.24 -4.29
C SER A 40 -0.83 -6.57 -3.56
N ARG A 41 0.22 -7.09 -2.92
CA ARG A 41 0.18 -8.34 -2.15
C ARG A 41 -0.83 -8.26 -0.99
N LEU A 42 -0.75 -7.21 -0.16
CA LEU A 42 -1.66 -7.04 0.99
C LEU A 42 -3.13 -6.88 0.57
N TYR A 43 -3.38 -6.26 -0.58
CA TYR A 43 -4.72 -6.21 -1.17
C TYR A 43 -5.20 -7.60 -1.61
N CYS A 44 -4.36 -8.35 -2.34
CA CYS A 44 -4.69 -9.70 -2.80
C CYS A 44 -4.93 -10.66 -1.63
N ASP A 45 -4.07 -10.65 -0.61
CA ASP A 45 -4.24 -11.45 0.60
C ASP A 45 -5.62 -11.20 1.24
N ARG A 46 -6.01 -9.92 1.38
CA ARG A 46 -7.33 -9.56 1.92
C ARG A 46 -8.47 -10.04 1.02
N ARG A 47 -8.35 -9.84 -0.29
CA ARG A 47 -9.35 -10.27 -1.28
C ARG A 47 -9.59 -11.77 -1.18
N ASP A 48 -8.51 -12.54 -1.16
CA ASP A 48 -8.54 -13.99 -1.19
C ASP A 48 -9.08 -14.57 0.12
N MET A 49 -8.78 -13.94 1.27
CA MET A 49 -9.37 -14.28 2.57
C MET A 49 -10.89 -14.03 2.65
N ASN A 50 -11.43 -13.10 1.86
CA ASN A 50 -12.86 -12.78 1.90
C ASN A 50 -13.74 -13.82 1.17
N GLY A 51 -13.15 -14.59 0.25
CA GLY A 51 -13.85 -15.67 -0.47
C GLY A 51 -14.93 -15.21 -1.47
N LEU A 52 -15.08 -13.90 -1.71
CA LEU A 52 -16.10 -13.34 -2.63
C LEU A 52 -15.77 -13.55 -4.12
N GLY A 53 -14.54 -13.98 -4.43
CA GLY A 53 -14.00 -13.95 -5.79
C GLY A 53 -13.55 -12.55 -6.20
N ALA A 54 -12.60 -12.48 -7.13
CA ALA A 54 -11.89 -11.23 -7.39
C ALA A 54 -12.80 -10.09 -7.89
N SER A 55 -13.71 -10.36 -8.83
CA SER A 55 -14.58 -9.34 -9.44
C SER A 55 -15.60 -8.71 -8.49
N MET A 56 -15.97 -9.40 -7.40
CA MET A 56 -16.95 -8.92 -6.41
C MET A 56 -16.28 -8.22 -5.23
N PHE A 57 -14.96 -8.35 -5.09
CA PHE A 57 -14.22 -7.68 -4.04
C PHE A 57 -13.95 -6.22 -4.43
N PRO A 58 -14.25 -5.24 -3.57
CA PRO A 58 -14.14 -3.84 -3.93
C PRO A 58 -12.69 -3.45 -4.23
N GLU A 59 -12.53 -2.50 -5.13
CA GLU A 59 -11.22 -1.88 -5.40
C GLU A 59 -10.75 -1.03 -4.21
N ALA A 60 -9.46 -0.67 -4.21
CA ALA A 60 -8.88 0.16 -3.16
C ALA A 60 -8.12 1.35 -3.74
N THR A 61 -8.06 2.44 -2.97
CA THR A 61 -7.24 3.62 -3.30
C THR A 61 -5.94 3.55 -2.53
N LEU A 62 -4.81 3.73 -3.22
CA LEU A 62 -3.50 3.87 -2.60
C LEU A 62 -3.19 5.36 -2.41
N LEU A 63 -2.90 5.73 -1.17
CA LEU A 63 -2.49 7.08 -0.78
C LEU A 63 -1.00 7.10 -0.42
N LEU A 64 -0.34 8.19 -0.77
CA LEU A 64 0.94 8.60 -0.18
C LEU A 64 0.65 9.83 0.69
N GLU A 65 0.88 9.70 1.99
CA GLU A 65 0.39 10.66 3.00
C GLU A 65 -1.14 10.84 2.92
N HIS A 66 -1.60 11.86 2.19
CA HIS A 66 -3.02 12.17 1.95
C HIS A 66 -3.37 12.28 0.46
N MET A 67 -2.39 12.11 -0.44
CA MET A 67 -2.60 12.24 -1.88
C MET A 67 -2.87 10.87 -2.51
N PRO A 68 -3.96 10.72 -3.30
CA PRO A 68 -4.15 9.55 -4.13
C PRO A 68 -3.03 9.41 -5.15
N VAL A 69 -2.35 8.27 -5.12
CA VAL A 69 -1.23 7.95 -6.02
C VAL A 69 -1.50 6.70 -6.85
N GLY A 70 -2.51 5.91 -6.51
CA GLY A 70 -2.96 4.82 -7.37
C GLY A 70 -4.32 4.25 -7.00
N ARG A 71 -4.88 3.46 -7.91
CA ARG A 71 -6.06 2.62 -7.70
C ARG A 71 -5.65 1.16 -7.87
N ILE A 72 -5.91 0.32 -6.87
CA ILE A 72 -5.68 -1.12 -6.94
C ILE A 72 -6.94 -1.78 -7.48
N SER A 73 -6.85 -2.35 -8.68
CA SER A 73 -7.96 -3.08 -9.29
C SER A 73 -8.07 -4.50 -8.73
N TYR A 74 -9.23 -5.13 -8.97
CA TYR A 74 -9.56 -6.46 -8.46
C TYR A 74 -8.50 -7.56 -8.71
N ASN A 75 -7.68 -7.45 -9.76
CA ASN A 75 -6.61 -8.40 -10.11
C ASN A 75 -5.26 -8.10 -9.44
N GLY A 76 -5.17 -7.07 -8.61
CA GLY A 76 -3.95 -6.65 -7.91
C GLY A 76 -3.06 -5.68 -8.69
N ARG A 77 -3.40 -5.33 -9.94
CA ARG A 77 -2.71 -4.26 -10.69
C ARG A 77 -2.98 -2.90 -10.05
N ILE A 78 -2.00 -2.03 -10.11
CA ILE A 78 -2.10 -0.65 -9.62
C ILE A 78 -2.09 0.29 -10.80
N TRP A 79 -3.14 1.09 -10.95
CA TRP A 79 -3.35 2.05 -12.02
C TRP A 79 -3.19 3.48 -11.51
N LEU A 80 -3.05 4.44 -12.42
CA LEU A 80 -3.23 5.85 -12.07
C LEU A 80 -4.59 6.07 -11.40
N PRO A 81 -4.69 7.01 -10.44
CA PRO A 81 -5.99 7.43 -9.91
C PRO A 81 -6.88 7.96 -11.01
N GLY A 82 -8.17 7.62 -10.97
CA GLY A 82 -9.17 8.09 -11.94
C GLY A 82 -9.76 6.96 -12.78
N GLU A 83 -10.44 7.36 -13.85
CA GLU A 83 -11.07 6.45 -14.80
C GLU A 83 -10.01 5.73 -15.63
N TRP A 84 -10.17 4.42 -15.79
CA TRP A 84 -9.28 3.59 -16.60
C TRP A 84 -9.66 3.68 -18.07
N ARG A 85 -8.66 3.73 -18.95
CA ARG A 85 -8.81 3.65 -20.41
C ARG A 85 -8.13 2.39 -20.98
N PRO A 86 -8.62 1.83 -22.11
CA PRO A 86 -8.07 0.62 -22.70
C PRO A 86 -6.55 0.61 -22.95
N ASP A 87 -5.98 1.77 -23.30
CA ASP A 87 -4.56 1.91 -23.62
C ASP A 87 -3.69 2.33 -22.42
N ASP A 88 -4.31 2.57 -21.25
CA ASP A 88 -3.56 2.88 -20.05
C ASP A 88 -2.68 1.70 -19.65
N ARG A 89 -1.52 2.03 -19.09
CA ARG A 89 -0.62 1.05 -18.50
C ARG A 89 -0.70 1.12 -16.98
N PRO A 90 -0.66 -0.01 -16.27
CA PRO A 90 -0.60 0.02 -14.83
C PRO A 90 0.73 0.64 -14.38
N LEU A 91 0.70 1.38 -13.28
CA LEU A 91 1.89 1.81 -12.53
C LEU A 91 2.66 0.60 -11.98
N TYR A 92 1.95 -0.48 -11.68
CA TYR A 92 2.52 -1.75 -11.24
C TYR A 92 1.66 -2.94 -11.72
N ASP A 93 2.30 -3.92 -12.36
CA ASP A 93 1.68 -5.19 -12.76
C ASP A 93 2.29 -6.36 -11.97
N ASN A 94 1.50 -6.92 -11.05
CA ASN A 94 1.89 -8.04 -10.20
C ASN A 94 2.08 -9.37 -10.96
N GLN A 95 1.57 -9.49 -12.19
CA GLN A 95 1.71 -10.70 -13.00
C GLN A 95 3.06 -10.75 -13.70
N ILE A 96 3.64 -9.59 -14.00
CA ILE A 96 4.96 -9.47 -14.62
C ILE A 96 6.04 -9.37 -13.54
N ALA A 97 5.75 -8.66 -12.43
CA ALA A 97 6.71 -8.47 -11.34
C ALA A 97 7.03 -9.75 -10.54
N SER A 98 6.21 -10.80 -10.65
CA SER A 98 6.43 -12.08 -9.96
C SER A 98 7.42 -13.02 -10.69
N GLY A 99 7.99 -12.58 -11.83
CA GLY A 99 9.00 -13.34 -12.57
C GLY A 99 10.43 -12.94 -12.21
N THR A 100 11.00 -13.51 -11.16
CA THR A 100 12.47 -13.62 -10.99
C THR A 100 12.81 -14.88 -10.22
#